data_AF-A0A2A9K000-F1
#
_entry.id   AF-A0A2A9K000-F1
#
_cell.length_a   1.000
_cell.length_b   1.000
_cell.length_c   1.000
_cell.angle_alpha   90.00
_cell.angle_beta   90.00
_cell.angle_gamma   90.00
#
_symmetry.space_group_name_H-M   'P 1'
#
loop_
_entity.id
_entity.type
_entity.pdbx_description
1 polymer ?
#
loop_
_entity_poly.entity_id
_entity_poly.type
_entity_poly.pdbx_seq_one_letter_code
_entity_poly.pdbx_strand_id
1 'polypeptide(L)'
;MLYHDAMKSYFLLPVVAVALSALALALTSPFAFAEVECTDRPECWPEGSSMHTGLLLVQQQQAVGKILASKHDELIKLVSSSSTNGITVDGRLLAALKTQQVAWLKYRDEECELIGSLTGAGGTWPSTYANKCDVNHSEQRLRRVRSAIRCIEKIPLEKRVFEQNSCLQQLAPLTNK
;
A
#
# COMPACT_ATOMS: atom_id res chain seq x y z
N MET A 1 38.93 33.35 45.37
CA MET A 1 39.06 33.45 46.84
C MET A 1 37.91 32.64 47.42
N LEU A 2 38.13 31.36 47.72
CA LEU A 2 38.61 30.79 49.02
C LEU A 2 37.53 30.93 50.12
N TYR A 3 36.79 29.84 50.41
CA TYR A 3 36.90 28.93 51.60
C TYR A 3 35.86 29.35 52.67
N HIS A 4 35.17 28.53 53.49
CA HIS A 4 35.07 27.12 53.89
C HIS A 4 33.70 27.02 54.65
N ASP A 5 32.89 25.95 54.68
CA ASP A 5 32.95 24.73 55.52
C ASP A 5 31.67 23.90 55.21
N ALA A 6 31.75 22.62 54.81
CA ALA A 6 31.74 21.38 55.64
C ALA A 6 30.44 21.20 56.47
N MET A 7 29.70 20.08 56.45
CA MET A 7 30.16 18.71 56.73
C MET A 7 29.04 17.63 56.55
N LYS A 8 29.47 16.37 56.31
CA LYS A 8 28.82 15.02 56.39
C LYS A 8 28.42 14.39 55.04
N SER A 9 29.26 13.58 54.39
CA SER A 9 29.72 12.18 54.68
C SER A 9 28.61 11.13 54.47
N TYR A 10 28.56 10.41 53.33
CA TYR A 10 29.35 9.24 52.85
C TYR A 10 28.67 7.88 53.14
N PHE A 11 28.92 6.92 52.24
CA PHE A 11 28.61 5.46 52.19
C PHE A 11 27.42 5.08 51.28
N LEU A 12 27.67 4.75 50.00
CA LEU A 12 28.17 3.49 49.40
C LEU A 12 27.16 2.32 49.42
N LEU A 13 26.64 2.01 48.22
CA LEU A 13 26.02 0.76 47.73
C LEU A 13 26.94 -0.48 47.96
N PRO A 14 26.59 -1.73 47.56
CA PRO A 14 25.33 -2.41 47.16
C PRO A 14 25.15 -3.74 47.96
N VAL A 15 24.23 -4.66 47.56
CA VAL A 15 24.42 -6.16 47.49
C VAL A 15 23.10 -6.96 47.67
N VAL A 16 22.73 -7.63 46.56
CA VAL A 16 22.23 -9.03 46.44
C VAL A 16 20.76 -9.39 46.73
N ALA A 17 20.09 -9.72 45.60
CA ALA A 17 19.31 -10.92 45.27
C ALA A 17 18.44 -11.62 46.32
N VAL A 18 17.18 -11.87 45.94
CA VAL A 18 16.24 -12.99 46.23
C VAL A 18 14.87 -12.46 45.73
N ALA A 19 14.01 -13.09 44.91
CA ALA A 19 13.72 -14.49 44.64
C ALA A 19 13.14 -14.68 43.22
N LEU A 20 13.39 -15.86 42.64
CA LEU A 20 12.54 -16.48 41.61
C LEU A 20 11.13 -16.75 42.16
N SER A 21 10.08 -16.50 41.37
CA SER A 21 9.06 -17.48 40.95
C SER A 21 7.74 -16.84 40.52
N ALA A 22 7.13 -17.45 39.49
CA ALA A 22 5.72 -17.39 39.09
C ALA A 22 5.22 -16.16 38.32
N LEU A 23 5.27 -16.23 36.98
CA LEU A 23 4.05 -16.28 36.13
C LEU A 23 4.47 -16.50 34.67
N ALA A 24 4.73 -17.74 34.30
CA ALA A 24 4.66 -18.17 32.90
C ALA A 24 3.18 -18.39 32.55
N LEU A 25 2.41 -17.30 32.39
CA LEU A 25 1.14 -17.39 31.67
C LEU A 25 1.46 -17.46 30.20
N ALA A 26 1.26 -18.65 29.66
CA ALA A 26 1.25 -18.96 28.25
C ALA A 26 0.62 -17.83 27.42
N LEU A 27 1.46 -17.06 26.73
CA LEU A 27 1.09 -16.30 25.55
C LEU A 27 0.87 -17.28 24.38
N THR A 28 -0.01 -18.25 24.56
CA THR A 28 -0.61 -18.98 23.44
C THR A 28 -1.81 -18.16 23.01
N SER A 29 -1.57 -17.08 22.27
CA SER A 29 -2.63 -16.50 21.45
C SER A 29 -3.14 -17.62 20.55
N PRO A 30 -4.42 -18.02 20.62
CA PRO A 30 -4.96 -18.87 19.57
C PRO A 30 -4.89 -18.04 18.30
N PHE A 31 -4.08 -18.50 17.35
CA PHE A 31 -4.25 -18.11 15.95
C PHE A 31 -5.66 -18.59 15.57
N ALA A 32 -6.65 -17.73 15.76
CA ALA A 32 -7.99 -17.95 15.23
C ALA A 32 -7.87 -17.82 13.72
N PHE A 33 -7.59 -18.94 13.05
CA PHE A 33 -7.81 -19.06 11.62
C PHE A 33 -9.31 -18.88 11.42
N ALA A 34 -9.73 -17.74 10.89
CA ALA A 34 -11.12 -17.54 10.47
C ALA A 34 -11.47 -18.67 9.48
N GLU A 35 -12.39 -19.53 9.87
CA GLU A 35 -12.89 -20.61 9.02
C GLU A 35 -13.66 -19.95 7.86
N VAL A 36 -13.30 -20.29 6.62
CA VAL A 36 -13.96 -19.74 5.43
C VAL A 36 -15.39 -20.29 5.39
N GLU A 37 -16.36 -19.48 5.77
CA GLU A 37 -17.77 -19.84 5.74
C GLU A 37 -18.25 -19.86 4.28
N CYS A 38 -19.24 -20.69 3.95
CA CYS A 38 -19.80 -20.73 2.58
C CYS A 38 -20.19 -19.32 2.12
N THR A 39 -20.73 -18.50 3.02
CA THR A 39 -21.16 -17.12 2.77
C THR A 39 -20.07 -16.19 2.26
N ASP A 40 -18.79 -16.53 2.38
CA ASP A 40 -17.67 -15.78 1.81
C ASP A 40 -17.36 -16.13 0.34
N ARG A 41 -18.11 -17.07 -0.25
CA ARG A 41 -17.89 -17.54 -1.63
C ARG A 41 -19.07 -17.19 -2.55
N PRO A 42 -18.81 -16.74 -3.80
CA PRO A 42 -19.86 -16.39 -4.74
C PRO A 42 -20.90 -17.50 -4.97
N GLU A 43 -20.46 -18.76 -5.04
CA GLU A 43 -21.32 -19.92 -5.31
C GLU A 43 -22.38 -20.20 -4.24
N CYS A 44 -22.23 -19.62 -3.04
CA CYS A 44 -23.21 -19.76 -1.96
C CYS A 44 -24.34 -18.73 -2.04
N TRP A 45 -24.31 -17.82 -3.02
CA TRP A 45 -25.31 -16.77 -3.24
C TRP A 45 -25.97 -16.90 -4.62
N PRO A 46 -27.26 -16.55 -4.76
CA PRO A 46 -27.93 -16.56 -6.06
C PRO A 46 -27.22 -15.70 -7.10
N GLU A 47 -27.13 -16.18 -8.34
CA GLU A 47 -26.57 -15.43 -9.45
C GLU A 47 -27.28 -14.08 -9.62
N GLY A 48 -26.49 -13.02 -9.83
CA GLY A 48 -26.99 -11.65 -9.94
C GLY A 48 -27.39 -10.97 -8.63
N SER A 49 -27.34 -11.67 -7.49
CA SER A 49 -27.49 -11.02 -6.18
C SER A 49 -26.30 -10.11 -5.87
N SER A 50 -26.52 -9.08 -5.04
CA SER A 50 -25.46 -8.17 -4.61
C SER A 50 -24.31 -8.90 -3.93
N MET A 51 -24.59 -9.91 -3.12
CA MET A 51 -23.54 -10.72 -2.48
C MET A 51 -22.72 -11.52 -3.50
N HIS A 52 -23.39 -12.23 -4.42
CA HIS A 52 -22.71 -12.98 -5.48
C HIS A 52 -21.81 -12.07 -6.32
N THR A 53 -22.36 -10.96 -6.82
CA THR A 53 -21.63 -9.99 -7.64
C THR A 53 -20.52 -9.30 -6.85
N GLY A 54 -20.78 -8.88 -5.62
CA GLY A 54 -19.83 -8.22 -4.75
C GLY A 54 -18.60 -9.09 -4.47
N LEU A 55 -18.79 -10.38 -4.18
CA LEU A 55 -17.69 -11.33 -3.93
C LEU A 55 -16.85 -11.59 -5.19
N LEU A 56 -17.47 -11.70 -6.37
CA LEU A 56 -16.72 -11.79 -7.63
C LEU A 56 -15.87 -10.54 -7.88
N LEU A 57 -16.41 -9.36 -7.60
CA LEU A 57 -15.67 -8.10 -7.73
C LEU A 57 -14.51 -8.01 -6.74
N VAL A 58 -14.66 -8.51 -5.50
CA VAL A 58 -13.55 -8.60 -4.54
C VAL A 58 -12.44 -9.50 -5.08
N GLN A 59 -12.78 -10.68 -5.63
CA GLN A 59 -11.78 -11.57 -6.23
C GLN A 59 -11.05 -10.90 -7.40
N GLN A 60 -11.79 -10.20 -8.28
CA GLN A 60 -11.20 -9.45 -9.38
C GLN A 60 -10.30 -8.30 -8.88
N GLN A 61 -10.74 -7.57 -7.86
CA GLN A 61 -9.98 -6.48 -7.23
C GLN A 61 -8.66 -6.99 -6.66
N GLN A 62 -8.66 -8.14 -5.99
CA GLN A 62 -7.44 -8.79 -5.49
C GLN A 62 -6.50 -9.21 -6.62
N ALA A 63 -7.04 -9.80 -7.69
CA ALA A 63 -6.25 -10.23 -8.84
C ALA A 63 -5.59 -9.03 -9.55
N VAL A 64 -6.36 -7.99 -9.86
CA VAL A 64 -5.85 -6.75 -10.48
C VAL A 64 -4.87 -6.04 -9.54
N GLY A 65 -5.16 -5.99 -8.24
CA GLY A 65 -4.30 -5.39 -7.22
C GLY A 65 -2.91 -6.02 -7.17
N LYS A 66 -2.82 -7.35 -7.20
CA LYS A 66 -1.54 -8.09 -7.26
C LYS A 66 -0.74 -7.73 -8.51
N ILE A 67 -1.40 -7.69 -9.67
CA ILE A 67 -0.75 -7.34 -10.94
C ILE A 67 -0.29 -5.88 -10.94
N LEU A 68 -1.11 -4.97 -10.42
CA LEU A 68 -0.78 -3.56 -10.30
C LEU A 68 0.43 -3.33 -9.39
N ALA A 69 0.47 -3.97 -8.23
CA ALA A 69 1.61 -3.89 -7.32
C ALA A 69 2.89 -4.39 -8.01
N SER A 70 2.84 -5.57 -8.63
CA SER A 70 3.97 -6.13 -9.37
C SER A 70 4.47 -5.20 -10.50
N LYS A 71 3.54 -4.59 -11.27
CA LYS A 71 3.92 -3.66 -12.34
C LYS A 71 4.41 -2.31 -11.81
N HIS A 72 3.95 -1.87 -10.65
CA HIS A 72 4.52 -0.68 -10.02
C HIS A 72 5.95 -0.94 -9.56
N ASP A 73 6.24 -2.10 -8.97
CA ASP A 73 7.61 -2.49 -8.61
C ASP A 73 8.54 -2.59 -9.84
N GLU A 74 8.04 -3.15 -10.94
CA GLU A 74 8.74 -3.19 -12.23
C GLU A 74 9.07 -1.79 -12.74
N LEU A 75 8.10 -0.87 -12.69
CA LEU A 75 8.30 0.53 -13.05
C LEU A 75 9.37 1.19 -12.18
N ILE A 76 9.31 1.00 -10.85
CA ILE A 76 10.32 1.55 -9.93
C ILE A 76 11.71 1.03 -10.27
N LYS A 77 11.85 -0.27 -10.52
CA LYS A 77 13.12 -0.89 -10.92
C LYS A 77 13.64 -0.29 -12.22
N LEU A 78 12.79 -0.19 -13.24
CA LEU A 78 13.13 0.37 -14.55
C LEU A 78 13.58 1.83 -14.47
N VAL A 79 12.86 2.65 -13.69
CA VAL A 79 13.23 4.05 -13.46
C VAL A 79 14.55 4.12 -12.70
N SER A 80 14.74 3.31 -11.65
CA SER A 80 15.98 3.33 -10.85
C SER A 80 17.23 2.87 -11.60
N SER A 81 17.09 1.93 -12.55
CA SER A 81 18.20 1.40 -13.32
C SER A 81 18.59 2.27 -14.52
N SER A 82 17.88 3.36 -14.77
CA SER A 82 18.09 4.25 -15.93
C SER A 82 19.32 5.16 -15.84
N SER A 83 20.35 4.79 -15.08
CA SER A 83 21.58 5.59 -14.91
C SER A 83 22.48 5.50 -16.14
N THR A 84 23.14 6.59 -16.52
CA THR A 84 24.05 6.65 -17.69
C THR A 84 25.23 7.58 -17.41
N ASN A 85 26.45 7.19 -17.77
CA ASN A 85 27.66 8.04 -17.68
C ASN A 85 27.86 8.74 -16.32
N GLY A 86 27.57 8.04 -15.22
CA GLY A 86 27.68 8.60 -13.86
C GLY A 86 26.50 9.50 -13.43
N ILE A 87 25.53 9.74 -14.32
CA ILE A 87 24.30 10.47 -14.01
C ILE A 87 23.29 9.47 -13.48
N THR A 88 22.92 9.64 -12.22
CA THR A 88 21.93 8.82 -11.52
C THR A 88 20.55 9.45 -11.60
N VAL A 89 19.53 8.61 -11.45
CA VAL A 89 18.14 9.04 -11.36
C VAL A 89 17.92 9.88 -10.10
N ASP A 90 17.10 10.92 -10.20
CA ASP A 90 16.71 11.76 -9.07
C ASP A 90 15.98 10.93 -8.00
N GLY A 91 16.57 10.86 -6.79
CA GLY A 91 15.96 10.18 -5.64
C GLY A 91 14.58 10.73 -5.27
N ARG A 92 14.32 12.03 -5.52
CA ARG A 92 13.02 12.66 -5.30
C ARG A 92 11.95 12.06 -6.21
N LEU A 93 12.28 11.76 -7.48
CA LEU A 93 11.35 11.15 -8.42
C LEU A 93 10.93 9.74 -7.95
N LEU A 94 11.91 8.92 -7.53
CA LEU A 94 11.63 7.58 -7.02
C LEU A 94 10.76 7.61 -5.75
N ALA A 95 11.06 8.53 -4.83
CA ALA A 95 10.25 8.73 -3.62
C ALA A 95 8.83 9.18 -3.96
N ALA A 96 8.68 10.10 -4.93
CA ALA A 96 7.37 10.58 -5.38
C ALA A 96 6.54 9.47 -6.03
N LEU A 97 7.13 8.62 -6.87
CA LEU A 97 6.42 7.49 -7.51
C LEU A 97 5.88 6.49 -6.48
N LYS A 98 6.65 6.20 -5.43
CA LYS A 98 6.22 5.31 -4.33
C LYS A 98 5.11 5.95 -3.50
N THR A 99 5.33 7.20 -3.06
CA THR A 99 4.36 7.93 -2.23
C THR A 99 3.05 8.16 -2.96
N GLN A 100 3.10 8.51 -4.24
CA GLN A 100 1.91 8.75 -5.05
C GLN A 100 1.10 7.46 -5.26
N GLN A 101 1.74 6.29 -5.37
CA GLN A 101 1.01 5.02 -5.46
C GLN A 101 0.26 4.69 -4.16
N VAL A 102 0.88 4.93 -3.00
CA VAL A 102 0.22 4.77 -1.69
C VAL A 102 -0.96 5.74 -1.56
N ALA A 103 -0.75 7.01 -1.90
CA ALA A 103 -1.81 8.02 -1.86
C ALA A 103 -2.96 7.70 -2.85
N TRP A 104 -2.63 7.17 -4.02
CA TRP A 104 -3.62 6.78 -5.03
C TRP A 104 -4.49 5.61 -4.55
N LEU A 105 -3.93 4.63 -3.85
CA LEU A 105 -4.70 3.53 -3.25
C LEU A 105 -5.71 4.08 -2.25
N LYS A 106 -5.27 4.98 -1.35
CA LYS A 106 -6.19 5.63 -0.40
C LYS A 106 -7.26 6.45 -1.13
N TYR A 107 -6.89 7.24 -2.13
CA TYR A 107 -7.84 8.00 -2.93
C TYR A 107 -8.91 7.09 -3.56
N ARG A 108 -8.50 5.97 -4.17
CA ARG A 108 -9.43 5.01 -4.75
C ARG A 108 -10.44 4.52 -3.72
N ASP A 109 -9.97 4.06 -2.56
CA ASP A 109 -10.83 3.45 -1.55
C ASP A 109 -11.88 4.46 -1.04
N GLU A 110 -11.45 5.69 -0.74
CA GLU A 110 -12.35 6.76 -0.25
C GLU A 110 -13.33 7.25 -1.34
N GLU A 111 -12.86 7.40 -2.58
CA GLU A 111 -13.69 7.77 -3.73
C GLU A 111 -14.76 6.69 -3.98
N CYS A 112 -14.37 5.42 -3.97
CA CYS A 112 -15.27 4.33 -4.29
C CYS A 112 -16.28 4.04 -3.20
N GLU A 113 -15.93 4.25 -1.92
CA GLU A 113 -16.90 4.23 -0.82
C GLU A 113 -17.97 5.33 -1.00
N LEU A 114 -17.54 6.54 -1.37
CA LEU A 114 -18.47 7.62 -1.69
C LEU A 114 -19.40 7.25 -2.86
N ILE A 115 -18.84 6.73 -3.95
CA ILE A 115 -19.63 6.29 -5.12
C ILE A 115 -20.67 5.22 -4.73
N GLY A 116 -20.28 4.23 -3.92
CA GLY A 116 -21.19 3.20 -3.41
C GLY A 116 -22.31 3.80 -2.57
N SER A 117 -21.97 4.68 -1.63
CA SER A 117 -22.90 5.37 -0.74
C SER A 117 -23.90 6.26 -1.49
N LEU A 118 -23.48 6.92 -2.58
CA LEU A 118 -24.32 7.82 -3.37
C LEU A 118 -25.37 7.09 -4.23
N THR A 119 -25.30 5.76 -4.36
CA THR A 119 -26.24 5.01 -5.20
C THR A 119 -27.68 4.98 -4.67
N GLY A 120 -27.87 5.20 -3.36
CA GLY A 120 -29.18 5.06 -2.71
C GLY A 120 -29.73 3.63 -2.69
N ALA A 121 -28.93 2.64 -3.05
CA ALA A 121 -29.33 1.24 -3.11
C ALA A 121 -29.44 0.60 -1.72
N GLY A 122 -30.32 -0.39 -1.56
CA GLY A 122 -30.51 -1.12 -0.31
C GLY A 122 -29.66 -2.39 -0.19
N GLY A 123 -29.60 -2.96 1.03
CA GLY A 123 -28.86 -4.19 1.30
C GLY A 123 -27.36 -4.03 1.06
N THR A 124 -26.74 -4.99 0.38
CA THR A 124 -25.31 -4.97 0.06
C THR A 124 -24.99 -4.41 -1.34
N TRP A 125 -25.96 -3.79 -2.00
CA TRP A 125 -25.70 -3.13 -3.29
C TRP A 125 -24.72 -1.95 -3.19
N PRO A 126 -24.76 -1.06 -2.17
CA PRO A 126 -23.78 0.01 -2.05
C PRO A 126 -22.32 -0.47 -2.06
N SER A 127 -22.00 -1.51 -1.28
CA SER A 127 -20.65 -2.10 -1.27
C SER A 127 -20.32 -2.81 -2.58
N THR A 128 -21.30 -3.41 -3.24
CA THR A 128 -21.12 -3.98 -4.59
C THR A 128 -20.73 -2.91 -5.61
N TYR A 129 -21.36 -1.73 -5.56
CA TYR A 129 -21.00 -0.59 -6.40
C TYR A 129 -19.63 -0.01 -6.06
N ALA A 130 -19.27 0.06 -4.77
CA ALA A 130 -17.93 0.46 -4.33
C ALA A 130 -16.86 -0.51 -4.88
N ASN A 131 -17.06 -1.83 -4.73
CA ASN A 131 -16.15 -2.85 -5.28
C ASN A 131 -16.00 -2.74 -6.81
N LYS A 132 -17.09 -2.43 -7.52
CA LYS A 132 -17.03 -2.21 -8.98
C LYS A 132 -16.21 -0.97 -9.32
N CYS A 133 -16.36 0.11 -8.56
CA CYS A 133 -15.54 1.31 -8.70
C CYS A 133 -14.05 0.98 -8.48
N ASP A 134 -13.71 0.22 -7.43
CA ASP A 134 -12.34 -0.16 -7.10
C ASP A 134 -11.67 -0.93 -8.24
N VAL A 135 -12.36 -1.93 -8.79
CA VAL A 135 -11.90 -2.71 -9.94
C VAL A 135 -11.60 -1.77 -11.12
N ASN A 136 -12.55 -0.91 -11.48
CA ASN A 136 -12.41 0.01 -12.60
C ASN A 136 -11.21 0.94 -12.45
N HIS A 137 -11.03 1.54 -11.27
CA HIS A 137 -9.88 2.41 -10.99
C HIS A 137 -8.57 1.64 -11.02
N SER A 138 -8.54 0.42 -10.46
CA SER A 138 -7.35 -0.43 -10.44
C SER A 138 -6.92 -0.87 -11.83
N GLU A 139 -7.87 -1.21 -12.71
CA GLU A 139 -7.58 -1.54 -14.09
C GLU A 139 -7.09 -0.34 -14.89
N GLN A 140 -7.71 0.84 -14.71
CA GLN A 140 -7.25 2.08 -15.34
C GLN A 140 -5.82 2.43 -14.93
N ARG A 141 -5.53 2.32 -13.63
CA ARG A 141 -4.19 2.55 -13.09
C ARG A 141 -3.18 1.54 -13.64
N LEU A 142 -3.53 0.26 -13.70
CA LEU A 142 -2.69 -0.77 -14.30
C LEU A 142 -2.38 -0.49 -15.78
N ARG A 143 -3.37 -0.03 -16.56
CA ARG A 143 -3.14 0.38 -17.96
C ARG A 143 -2.12 1.51 -18.05
N ARG A 144 -2.25 2.55 -17.20
CA ARG A 144 -1.31 3.70 -17.17
C ARG A 144 0.10 3.28 -16.76
N VAL A 145 0.25 2.43 -15.74
CA VAL A 145 1.55 1.90 -15.31
C VAL A 145 2.21 1.10 -16.44
N ARG A 146 1.47 0.20 -17.10
CA ARG A 146 1.97 -0.57 -18.25
C ARG A 146 2.36 0.34 -19.42
N SER A 147 1.59 1.38 -19.69
CA SER A 147 1.93 2.37 -20.72
C SER A 147 3.19 3.15 -20.39
N ALA A 148 3.41 3.52 -19.12
CA ALA A 148 4.62 4.19 -18.67
C ALA A 148 5.85 3.29 -18.87
N ILE A 149 5.77 2.02 -18.46
CA ILE A 149 6.85 1.04 -18.67
C ILE A 149 7.21 0.93 -20.16
N ARG A 150 6.22 0.65 -21.03
CA ARG A 150 6.45 0.54 -22.48
C ARG A 150 7.02 1.82 -23.09
N CYS A 151 6.63 2.98 -22.58
CA CYS A 151 7.16 4.25 -23.03
C CYS A 151 8.65 4.39 -22.67
N ILE A 152 9.04 4.06 -21.44
CA ILE A 152 10.44 4.13 -20.98
C ILE A 152 11.31 3.10 -21.72
N GLU A 153 10.80 1.89 -21.96
CA GLU A 153 11.54 0.83 -22.66
C GLU A 153 11.92 1.23 -24.10
N LYS A 154 11.09 2.06 -24.75
CA LYS A 154 11.36 2.60 -26.09
C LYS A 154 12.42 3.70 -26.12
N ILE A 155 12.76 4.28 -24.98
CA ILE A 155 13.81 5.29 -24.89
C ILE A 155 15.17 4.54 -24.89
N PRO A 156 16.12 4.94 -25.75
CA PRO A 156 17.49 4.42 -25.70
C PRO A 156 18.09 4.56 -24.30
N LEU A 157 18.82 3.55 -23.83
CA LEU A 157 19.29 3.47 -22.44
C LEU A 157 20.03 4.75 -22.02
N GLU A 158 20.87 5.27 -22.91
CA GLU A 158 21.69 6.46 -22.72
C GLU A 158 20.91 7.78 -22.59
N LYS A 159 19.63 7.78 -22.99
CA LYS A 159 18.73 8.94 -22.91
C LYS A 159 17.68 8.82 -21.81
N ARG A 160 17.50 7.63 -21.23
CA ARG A 160 16.40 7.34 -20.28
C ARG A 160 16.39 8.29 -19.11
N VAL A 161 17.53 8.58 -18.49
CA VAL A 161 17.59 9.48 -17.31
C VAL A 161 17.01 10.86 -17.57
N PHE A 162 17.08 11.35 -18.81
CA PHE A 162 16.61 12.67 -19.21
C PHE A 162 15.16 12.67 -19.72
N GLU A 163 14.77 11.62 -20.45
CA GLU A 163 13.51 11.61 -21.22
C GLU A 163 12.37 10.86 -20.50
N GLN A 164 12.68 9.95 -19.57
CA GLN A 164 11.68 9.06 -18.94
C GLN A 164 10.56 9.80 -18.19
N ASN A 165 10.81 11.04 -17.73
CA ASN A 165 9.83 11.80 -16.95
C ASN A 165 8.54 12.07 -17.74
N SER A 166 8.64 12.25 -19.06
CA SER A 166 7.48 12.43 -19.94
C SER A 166 6.54 11.21 -19.92
N CYS A 167 7.10 10.00 -19.85
CA CYS A 167 6.33 8.74 -19.79
C CYS A 167 5.54 8.57 -18.48
N LEU A 168 5.95 9.26 -17.41
CA LEU A 168 5.39 9.13 -16.07
C LEU A 168 4.22 10.10 -15.81
N GLN A 169 4.03 11.13 -16.65
CA GLN A 169 3.02 12.17 -16.44
C GLN A 169 1.60 11.60 -16.28
N GLN A 170 1.24 10.57 -17.05
CA GLN A 170 -0.08 9.93 -16.94
C GLN A 170 -0.39 9.31 -15.56
N LEU A 171 0.60 9.14 -14.68
CA LEU A 171 0.43 8.63 -13.33
C LEU A 171 -0.09 9.68 -12.33
N ALA A 172 -0.15 10.95 -12.71
CA ALA A 172 -0.74 12.04 -11.92
C ALA A 172 -1.92 12.70 -12.68
N PRO A 173 -3.03 11.96 -12.91
CA PRO A 173 -4.08 12.34 -13.86
C PRO A 173 -4.95 13.53 -13.41
N LEU A 174 -4.97 13.86 -12.12
CA LEU A 174 -5.82 14.94 -11.59
C LEU A 174 -5.22 16.33 -11.82
N THR A 175 -3.92 16.40 -12.11
CA THR A 175 -3.18 17.67 -12.14
C THR A 175 -2.35 17.85 -13.41
N ASN A 176 -2.20 16.81 -14.23
CA ASN A 176 -1.50 16.92 -15.50
C ASN A 176 -2.47 17.32 -16.62
N LYS A 177 -2.08 18.37 -17.36
CA LYS A 177 -2.77 18.89 -18.53
C LYS A 177 -2.65 17.94 -19.71
#